data_AF-A0A0B4EY84-F1
#
_entry.id   AF-A0A0B4EY84-F1
#
_cell.length_a   1.000
_cell.length_b   1.000
_cell.length_c   1.000
_cell.angle_alpha   90.00
_cell.angle_beta   90.00
_cell.angle_gamma   90.00
#
_symmetry.space_group_name_H-M   'P 1'
#
loop_
_entity.id
_entity.type
_entity.pdbx_description
1 polymer ?
#
loop_
_entity_poly.entity_id
_entity_poly.type
_entity_poly.pdbx_seq_one_letter_code
_entity_poly.pdbx_strand_id
1 'polypeptide(L)'
;MWLVALLGASTSFIESCLAVMYREKLEDGKYIGGSPWILKKQMNCKWLGVIYAIASIICYLGVVQVMSNSITESVTSVYSHVDFGLTPIFQPLAAVFGVELDQENFLKYFLAVLISIITASVIFGKSKKDAIIEALNRIVPIMAVLYILLVIFILLTNITAIPAMIQNIFYQAFGGEQFLGAGFGIVVMQGVRRGLFSNEAGSGDSNYAAAVVDIEEPARQGMVQALGVFVDTLVICSATAFIVLLADPKIVGNASGMELFQLAIQSHIGKIGAPFVVIIMFFFAFSTILAVTFYGKSAIYFIHSHSKMNVLYQLFIIVMVYVGGIKQNLFVWSLADFGLGIMTVINIIMIVPFAKPALEELKQYEKILKRKK
;
A
#
# COMPACT_ATOMS: atom_id res chain seq x y z
N MET A 1 11.72 3.09 -9.89
CA MET A 1 10.88 3.67 -8.84
C MET A 1 10.97 5.19 -8.79
N TRP A 2 12.15 5.82 -8.63
CA TRP A 2 12.24 7.30 -8.55
C TRP A 2 11.63 8.04 -9.74
N LEU A 3 11.92 7.64 -10.98
CA LEU A 3 11.30 8.25 -12.17
C LEU A 3 9.78 8.15 -12.17
N VAL A 4 9.24 7.02 -11.69
CA VAL A 4 7.80 6.76 -11.59
C VAL A 4 7.17 7.69 -10.56
N ALA A 5 7.82 7.91 -9.42
CA ALA A 5 7.33 8.84 -8.40
C ALA A 5 7.40 10.30 -8.87
N LEU A 6 8.48 10.71 -9.54
CA LEU A 6 8.64 12.06 -10.06
C LEU A 6 7.54 12.42 -11.07
N LEU A 7 7.28 11.52 -12.02
CA LEU A 7 6.23 11.73 -13.02
C LEU A 7 4.83 11.51 -12.41
N GLY A 8 4.69 10.48 -11.58
CA GLY A 8 3.45 10.08 -10.93
C GLY A 8 2.92 11.09 -9.91
N ALA A 9 3.79 11.87 -9.26
CA ALA A 9 3.34 12.95 -8.37
C ALA A 9 2.43 13.96 -9.11
N SER A 10 2.71 14.19 -10.41
CA SER A 10 1.88 15.06 -11.26
C SER A 10 0.51 14.42 -11.58
N THR A 11 0.46 13.11 -11.86
CA THR A 11 -0.82 12.43 -12.10
C THR A 11 -1.63 12.37 -10.82
N SER A 12 -0.99 12.07 -9.69
CA SER A 12 -1.63 11.99 -8.38
C SER A 12 -2.20 13.33 -7.91
N PHE A 13 -1.53 14.45 -8.24
CA PHE A 13 -2.08 15.80 -8.07
C PHE A 13 -3.41 15.96 -8.82
N ILE A 14 -3.40 15.65 -10.13
CA ILE A 14 -4.58 15.80 -10.99
C ILE A 14 -5.72 14.90 -10.50
N GLU A 15 -5.44 13.63 -10.22
CA GLU A 15 -6.43 12.66 -9.72
C GLU A 15 -7.14 13.14 -8.46
N SER A 16 -6.38 13.59 -7.47
CA SER A 16 -6.93 14.05 -6.20
C SER A 16 -7.68 15.37 -6.32
N CYS A 17 -7.17 16.29 -7.15
CA CYS A 17 -7.87 17.53 -7.46
C CYS A 17 -9.24 17.23 -8.11
N LEU A 18 -9.28 16.40 -9.15
CA LEU A 18 -10.51 16.02 -9.82
C LEU A 18 -11.47 15.26 -8.90
N ALA A 19 -10.95 14.42 -8.00
CA ALA A 19 -11.78 13.71 -7.03
C ALA A 19 -12.49 14.66 -6.05
N VAL A 20 -11.83 15.72 -5.59
CA VAL A 20 -12.48 16.75 -4.77
C VAL A 20 -13.47 17.58 -5.59
N MET A 21 -13.14 17.93 -6.84
CA MET A 21 -14.04 18.70 -7.71
C MET A 21 -15.33 17.95 -8.04
N TYR A 22 -15.26 16.63 -8.23
CA TYR A 22 -16.37 15.82 -8.76
C TYR A 22 -16.98 14.83 -7.77
N ARG A 23 -16.62 14.90 -6.48
CA ARG A 23 -17.30 14.16 -5.42
C ARG A 23 -18.80 14.47 -5.31
N GLU A 24 -19.52 13.59 -4.64
CA GLU A 24 -20.93 13.75 -4.29
C GLU A 24 -21.05 13.92 -2.78
N LYS A 25 -22.01 14.74 -2.35
CA LYS A 25 -22.38 14.87 -0.94
C LYS A 25 -23.58 13.97 -0.67
N LEU A 26 -23.45 13.10 0.32
CA LEU A 26 -24.49 12.19 0.78
C LEU A 26 -25.48 12.92 1.69
N GLU A 27 -26.64 12.31 1.93
CA GLU A 27 -27.70 12.85 2.80
C GLU A 27 -27.24 13.06 4.25
N ASP A 28 -26.30 12.25 4.73
CA ASP A 28 -25.68 12.36 6.06
C ASP A 28 -24.61 13.47 6.14
N GLY A 29 -24.41 14.22 5.06
CA GLY A 29 -23.44 15.31 4.95
C GLY A 29 -22.02 14.86 4.61
N LYS A 30 -21.75 13.55 4.52
CA LYS A 30 -20.42 13.03 4.14
C LYS A 30 -20.20 13.12 2.64
N TYR A 31 -18.93 13.13 2.23
CA TYR A 31 -18.56 13.10 0.81
C TYR A 31 -18.22 11.69 0.36
N ILE A 32 -18.45 11.41 -0.92
CA ILE A 32 -17.99 10.20 -1.61
C ILE A 32 -17.55 10.54 -3.03
N GLY A 33 -16.55 9.84 -3.56
CA GLY A 33 -16.07 10.09 -4.91
C GLY A 33 -14.90 9.18 -5.27
N GLY A 34 -14.17 9.58 -6.31
CA GLY A 34 -13.04 8.87 -6.87
C GLY A 34 -13.16 8.71 -8.39
N SER A 35 -12.22 8.00 -9.03
CA SER A 35 -12.18 7.83 -10.49
C SER A 35 -13.51 7.38 -11.12
N PRO A 36 -14.27 6.42 -10.56
CA PRO A 36 -15.56 6.03 -11.12
C PRO A 36 -16.57 7.19 -11.25
N TRP A 37 -16.59 8.12 -10.28
CA TRP A 37 -17.47 9.28 -10.30
C TRP A 37 -17.06 10.29 -11.36
N ILE A 38 -15.75 10.49 -11.53
CA ILE A 38 -15.22 11.37 -12.57
C ILE A 38 -15.59 10.81 -13.95
N LEU A 39 -15.38 9.51 -14.18
CA LEU A 39 -15.77 8.81 -15.41
C LEU A 39 -17.27 8.94 -15.71
N LYS A 40 -18.11 8.79 -14.68
CA LYS A 40 -19.57 8.94 -14.79
C LYS A 40 -19.97 10.38 -15.12
N LYS A 41 -19.44 11.38 -14.41
CA LYS A 41 -19.89 12.78 -14.50
C LYS A 41 -19.28 13.54 -15.68
N GLN A 42 -18.00 13.31 -15.97
CA GLN A 42 -17.26 14.09 -16.97
C GLN A 42 -17.21 13.42 -18.34
N MET A 43 -17.14 12.09 -18.39
CA MET A 43 -17.11 11.34 -19.66
C MET A 43 -18.45 10.75 -20.06
N ASN A 44 -19.46 10.83 -19.19
CA ASN A 44 -20.74 10.12 -19.34
C ASN A 44 -20.57 8.59 -19.54
N CYS A 45 -19.44 8.04 -19.08
CA CYS A 45 -19.06 6.63 -19.26
C CYS A 45 -19.24 5.85 -17.95
N LYS A 46 -20.48 5.71 -17.47
CA LYS A 46 -20.77 4.95 -16.24
C LYS A 46 -20.25 3.50 -16.31
N TRP A 47 -20.35 2.87 -17.48
CA TRP A 47 -19.89 1.49 -17.69
C TRP A 47 -18.38 1.34 -17.44
N LEU A 48 -17.57 2.33 -17.85
CA LEU A 48 -16.13 2.32 -17.63
C LEU A 48 -15.80 2.53 -16.14
N GLY A 49 -16.59 3.34 -15.44
CA GLY A 49 -16.53 3.46 -13.98
C GLY A 49 -16.85 2.14 -13.26
N VAL A 50 -17.79 1.34 -13.77
CA VAL A 50 -18.11 0.02 -13.20
C VAL A 50 -16.96 -0.94 -13.42
N ILE A 51 -16.36 -0.97 -14.62
CA ILE A 51 -15.16 -1.78 -14.90
C ILE A 51 -14.01 -1.39 -13.96
N TYR A 52 -13.78 -0.08 -13.80
CA TYR A 52 -12.76 0.43 -12.88
C TYR A 52 -13.01 -0.05 -11.45
N ALA A 53 -14.25 0.08 -10.95
CA ALA A 53 -14.61 -0.33 -9.60
C ALA A 53 -14.44 -1.84 -9.38
N ILE A 54 -14.81 -2.67 -10.37
CA ILE A 54 -14.58 -4.13 -10.32
C ILE A 54 -13.09 -4.44 -10.31
N ALA A 55 -12.30 -3.80 -11.16
CA ALA A 55 -10.85 -3.95 -11.19
C ALA A 55 -10.20 -3.53 -9.85
N SER A 56 -10.73 -2.47 -9.21
CA SER A 56 -10.33 -2.01 -7.88
C SER A 56 -10.57 -3.09 -6.83
N ILE A 57 -11.78 -3.66 -6.78
CA ILE A 57 -12.13 -4.72 -5.83
C ILE A 57 -11.20 -5.93 -6.01
N ILE A 58 -10.95 -6.33 -7.25
CA ILE A 58 -10.04 -7.45 -7.57
C ILE A 58 -8.61 -7.13 -7.09
N CYS A 59 -8.11 -5.94 -7.38
CA CYS A 59 -6.81 -5.45 -6.91
C CYS A 59 -6.69 -5.53 -5.38
N TYR A 60 -7.65 -4.93 -4.68
CA TYR A 60 -7.62 -4.82 -3.22
C TYR A 60 -7.72 -6.18 -2.52
N LEU A 61 -8.53 -7.11 -3.03
CA LEU A 61 -8.58 -8.47 -2.47
C LEU A 61 -7.21 -9.14 -2.54
N GLY A 62 -6.47 -8.96 -3.63
CA GLY A 62 -5.14 -9.53 -3.76
C GLY A 62 -4.07 -8.79 -2.95
N VAL A 63 -4.14 -7.45 -2.86
CA VAL A 63 -3.27 -6.67 -1.97
C VAL A 63 -3.47 -7.11 -0.52
N VAL A 64 -4.71 -7.23 -0.04
CA VAL A 64 -5.01 -7.70 1.32
C VAL A 64 -4.37 -9.07 1.62
N GLN A 65 -4.45 -9.99 0.66
CA GLN A 65 -3.83 -11.31 0.84
C GLN A 65 -2.31 -11.20 1.00
N VAL A 66 -1.64 -10.42 0.14
CA VAL A 66 -0.18 -10.23 0.17
C VAL A 66 0.27 -9.53 1.45
N MET A 67 -0.47 -8.52 1.90
CA MET A 67 -0.13 -7.80 3.13
C MET A 67 -0.31 -8.70 4.35
N SER A 68 -1.39 -9.50 4.41
CA SER A 68 -1.57 -10.47 5.49
C SER A 68 -0.45 -11.52 5.53
N ASN A 69 -0.05 -12.01 4.35
CA ASN A 69 1.09 -12.92 4.23
C ASN A 69 2.39 -12.29 4.74
N SER A 70 2.65 -11.02 4.41
CA SER A 70 3.84 -10.30 4.87
C SER A 70 3.91 -10.18 6.40
N ILE A 71 2.76 -10.00 7.08
CA ILE A 71 2.71 -10.00 8.54
C ILE A 71 3.07 -11.38 9.08
N THR A 72 2.38 -12.44 8.64
CA THR A 72 2.64 -13.79 9.14
C THR A 72 4.07 -14.24 8.85
N GLU A 73 4.57 -14.00 7.63
CA GLU A 73 5.92 -14.36 7.23
C GLU A 73 6.96 -13.66 8.12
N SER A 74 6.79 -12.35 8.38
CA SER A 74 7.70 -11.61 9.24
C SER A 74 7.82 -12.20 10.66
N VAL A 75 6.73 -12.70 11.23
CA VAL A 75 6.75 -13.32 12.55
C VAL A 75 7.35 -14.73 12.48
N THR A 76 6.92 -15.53 11.51
CA THR A 76 7.33 -16.94 11.40
C THR A 76 8.79 -17.11 11.02
N SER A 77 9.37 -16.20 10.24
CA SER A 77 10.81 -16.21 9.93
C SER A 77 11.69 -16.02 11.17
N VAL A 78 11.17 -15.37 12.22
CA VAL A 78 11.89 -15.10 13.48
C VAL A 78 11.57 -16.14 14.56
N TYR A 79 10.30 -16.55 14.65
CA TYR A 79 9.80 -17.31 15.80
C TYR A 79 9.32 -18.74 15.47
N SER A 80 9.47 -19.22 14.24
CA SER A 80 9.11 -20.61 13.87
C SER A 80 9.84 -21.68 14.68
N HIS A 81 11.05 -21.38 15.17
CA HIS A 81 11.83 -22.29 16.00
C HIS A 81 11.45 -22.25 17.49
N VAL A 82 10.55 -21.35 17.89
CA VAL A 82 10.11 -21.21 19.28
C VAL A 82 8.86 -22.04 19.49
N ASP A 83 8.98 -23.10 20.30
CA ASP A 83 7.81 -23.86 20.75
C ASP A 83 7.09 -23.12 21.88
N PHE A 84 5.86 -22.69 21.59
CA PHE A 84 5.01 -22.02 22.56
C PHE A 84 4.23 -23.01 23.46
N GLY A 85 4.29 -24.31 23.19
CA GLY A 85 3.56 -25.34 23.93
C GLY A 85 2.03 -25.28 23.76
N LEU A 86 1.55 -24.50 22.79
CA LEU A 86 0.12 -24.25 22.56
C LEU A 86 -0.51 -25.25 21.58
N THR A 87 0.27 -25.92 20.74
CA THR A 87 -0.24 -26.84 19.71
C THR A 87 -1.21 -27.89 20.27
N PRO A 88 -0.91 -28.61 21.37
CA PRO A 88 -1.82 -29.61 21.93
C PRO A 88 -3.16 -29.04 22.42
N ILE A 89 -3.18 -27.76 22.83
CA ILE A 89 -4.37 -27.07 23.32
C ILE A 89 -5.34 -26.76 22.17
N PHE A 90 -4.80 -26.38 21.02
CA PHE A 90 -5.59 -26.00 19.85
C PHE A 90 -5.88 -27.17 18.89
N GLN A 91 -5.17 -28.31 18.99
CA GLN A 91 -5.39 -29.49 18.16
C GLN A 91 -6.85 -29.97 18.12
N PRO A 92 -7.58 -30.07 19.25
CA PRO A 92 -8.96 -30.54 19.22
C PRO A 92 -9.87 -29.60 18.43
N LEU A 93 -9.66 -28.29 18.54
CA LEU A 93 -10.42 -27.29 17.80
C LEU A 93 -10.08 -27.34 16.31
N ALA A 94 -8.79 -27.46 15.97
CA ALA A 94 -8.35 -27.55 14.58
C ALA A 94 -8.88 -28.82 13.88
N ALA A 95 -8.95 -29.94 14.61
CA ALA A 95 -9.51 -31.20 14.10
C ALA A 95 -11.00 -31.07 13.72
N VAL A 96 -11.78 -30.23 14.41
CA VAL A 96 -13.19 -29.92 14.03
C VAL A 96 -13.27 -29.31 12.63
N PHE A 97 -12.25 -28.55 12.23
CA PHE A 97 -12.16 -27.91 10.92
C PHE A 97 -11.34 -28.73 9.90
N GLY A 98 -10.97 -29.97 10.24
CA GLY A 98 -10.16 -30.84 9.37
C GLY A 98 -8.72 -30.35 9.17
N VAL A 99 -8.19 -29.57 10.11
CA VAL A 99 -6.81 -29.06 10.08
C VAL A 99 -5.97 -29.84 11.08
N GLU A 100 -4.91 -30.50 10.58
CA GLU A 100 -3.86 -31.03 11.43
C GLU A 100 -2.84 -29.93 11.71
N LEU A 101 -2.69 -29.53 12.99
CA LEU A 101 -1.62 -28.62 13.37
C LEU A 101 -0.36 -29.44 13.69
N ASP A 102 0.74 -29.03 13.10
CA ASP A 102 2.10 -29.36 13.51
C ASP A 102 2.74 -28.12 14.16
N GLN A 103 3.95 -28.27 14.72
CA GLN A 103 4.66 -27.11 15.29
C GLN A 103 4.97 -26.04 14.24
N GLU A 104 5.24 -26.43 12.99
CA GLU A 104 5.65 -25.50 11.92
C GLU A 104 4.51 -24.63 11.40
N ASN A 105 3.28 -25.15 11.34
CA ASN A 105 2.12 -24.47 10.78
C ASN A 105 1.18 -23.90 11.84
N PHE A 106 1.25 -24.37 13.10
CA PHE A 106 0.46 -23.80 14.20
C PHE A 106 0.58 -22.28 14.27
N LEU A 107 1.82 -21.77 14.28
CA LEU A 107 2.07 -20.33 14.38
C LEU A 107 1.45 -19.57 13.21
N LYS A 108 1.51 -20.10 11.98
CA LYS A 108 0.89 -19.49 10.80
C LYS A 108 -0.63 -19.40 10.93
N TYR A 109 -1.28 -20.50 11.27
CA TYR A 109 -2.75 -20.52 11.44
C TYR A 109 -3.19 -19.62 12.59
N PHE A 110 -2.50 -19.65 13.73
CA PHE A 110 -2.79 -18.80 14.86
C PHE A 110 -2.71 -17.31 14.49
N LEU A 111 -1.63 -16.90 13.82
CA LEU A 111 -1.44 -15.51 13.37
C LEU A 111 -2.48 -15.10 12.34
N ALA A 112 -2.81 -15.96 11.38
CA ALA A 112 -3.85 -15.69 10.38
C ALA A 112 -5.21 -15.43 11.05
N VAL A 113 -5.61 -16.27 12.02
CA VAL A 113 -6.83 -16.05 12.81
C VAL A 113 -6.76 -14.75 13.60
N LEU A 114 -5.64 -14.50 14.29
CA LEU A 114 -5.45 -13.31 15.11
C LEU A 114 -5.57 -12.02 14.28
N ILE A 115 -4.88 -11.95 13.14
CA ILE A 115 -4.91 -10.78 12.24
C ILE A 115 -6.31 -10.61 11.64
N SER A 116 -7.00 -11.69 11.28
CA SER A 116 -8.39 -11.63 10.81
C SER A 116 -9.34 -11.08 11.87
N ILE A 117 -9.20 -11.49 13.14
CA ILE A 117 -10.01 -10.97 14.25
C ILE A 117 -9.73 -9.49 14.48
N ILE A 118 -8.44 -9.09 14.53
CA ILE A 118 -8.04 -7.69 14.70
C ILE A 118 -8.61 -6.85 13.54
N THR A 119 -8.45 -7.31 12.30
CA THR A 119 -8.99 -6.63 11.12
C THR A 119 -10.52 -6.50 11.19
N ALA A 120 -11.23 -7.58 11.54
CA ALA A 120 -12.68 -7.56 11.67
C ALA A 120 -13.15 -6.58 12.76
N SER A 121 -12.44 -6.51 13.89
CA SER A 121 -12.77 -5.60 14.99
C SER A 121 -12.72 -4.12 14.56
N VAL A 122 -11.78 -3.76 13.67
CA VAL A 122 -11.66 -2.40 13.14
C VAL A 122 -12.67 -2.16 12.03
N ILE A 123 -12.81 -3.09 11.08
CA ILE A 123 -13.71 -2.95 9.92
C ILE A 123 -15.18 -2.81 10.35
N PHE A 124 -15.60 -3.59 11.36
CA PHE A 124 -16.96 -3.56 11.91
C PHE A 124 -17.08 -2.68 13.16
N GLY A 125 -16.02 -1.95 13.52
CA GLY A 125 -15.99 -1.05 14.66
C GLY A 125 -16.98 0.12 14.50
N LYS A 126 -17.59 0.56 15.59
CA LYS A 126 -18.47 1.74 15.62
C LYS A 126 -17.65 3.01 15.85
N SER A 127 -17.79 4.01 14.97
CA SER A 127 -17.13 5.32 15.07
C SER A 127 -18.03 6.43 14.53
N LYS A 128 -17.80 7.68 14.97
CA LYS A 128 -18.52 8.87 14.48
C LYS A 128 -18.19 9.22 13.01
N LYS A 129 -16.94 8.99 12.58
CA LYS A 129 -16.48 9.28 11.20
C LYS A 129 -16.54 8.01 10.35
N ASP A 130 -15.54 7.14 10.55
CA ASP A 130 -15.40 5.76 10.08
C ASP A 130 -14.32 5.11 10.96
N ALA A 131 -14.50 3.87 11.39
CA ALA A 131 -13.54 3.21 12.30
C ALA A 131 -12.20 2.92 11.62
N ILE A 132 -12.20 2.67 10.31
CA ILE A 132 -10.99 2.44 9.52
C ILE A 132 -10.15 3.72 9.47
N ILE A 133 -10.78 4.86 9.14
CA ILE A 133 -10.08 6.16 9.08
C ILE A 133 -9.50 6.53 10.45
N GLU A 134 -10.26 6.32 11.53
CA GLU A 134 -9.78 6.61 12.88
C GLU A 134 -8.58 5.75 13.27
N ALA A 135 -8.59 4.46 12.91
CA ALA A 135 -7.46 3.57 13.15
C ALA A 135 -6.23 4.00 12.33
N LEU A 136 -6.40 4.32 11.04
CA LEU A 136 -5.32 4.79 10.17
C LEU A 136 -4.66 6.07 10.71
N ASN A 137 -5.45 7.05 11.15
CA ASN A 137 -4.95 8.30 11.72
C ASN A 137 -4.09 8.10 12.98
N ARG A 138 -4.28 6.98 13.70
CA ARG A 138 -3.48 6.63 14.88
C ARG A 138 -2.26 5.77 14.53
N ILE A 139 -2.42 4.81 13.62
CA ILE A 139 -1.38 3.85 13.23
C ILE A 139 -0.28 4.51 12.38
N VAL A 140 -0.67 5.29 11.37
CA VAL A 140 0.26 5.85 10.37
C VAL A 140 1.36 6.73 10.99
N PRO A 141 1.06 7.64 11.93
CA PRO A 141 2.11 8.42 12.59
C PRO A 141 3.08 7.56 13.39
N ILE A 142 2.59 6.54 14.09
CA ILE A 142 3.42 5.64 14.91
C ILE A 142 4.42 4.90 14.03
N MET A 143 3.95 4.26 12.95
CA MET A 143 4.82 3.51 12.05
C MET A 143 5.84 4.42 11.33
N ALA A 144 5.42 5.62 10.92
CA ALA A 144 6.30 6.58 10.26
C ALA A 144 7.44 7.03 11.19
N VAL A 145 7.12 7.37 12.45
CA VAL A 145 8.15 7.80 13.42
C VAL A 145 9.13 6.66 13.71
N LEU A 146 8.63 5.45 14.00
CA LEU A 146 9.48 4.29 14.25
C LEU A 146 10.41 4.01 13.07
N TYR A 147 9.87 4.05 11.85
CA TYR A 147 10.66 3.76 10.65
C TYR A 147 11.68 4.84 10.35
N ILE A 148 11.27 6.12 10.38
CA ILE A 148 12.15 7.24 10.04
C ILE A 148 13.31 7.32 11.03
N LEU A 149 13.08 7.09 12.32
CA LEU A 149 14.15 7.08 13.33
C LEU A 149 15.17 5.97 13.05
N LEU A 150 14.70 4.76 12.73
CA LEU A 150 15.57 3.65 12.33
C LEU A 150 16.40 4.01 11.09
N VAL A 151 15.74 4.53 10.06
CA VAL A 151 16.38 4.91 8.79
C VAL A 151 17.45 5.97 9.03
N ILE A 152 17.14 7.03 9.76
CA ILE A 152 18.09 8.09 10.10
C ILE A 152 19.29 7.50 10.84
N PHE A 153 19.05 6.63 11.82
CA PHE A 153 20.12 5.95 12.54
C PHE A 153 21.05 5.18 11.59
N ILE A 154 20.48 4.32 10.72
CA ILE A 154 21.26 3.50 9.78
C ILE A 154 22.04 4.36 8.77
N LEU A 155 21.42 5.42 8.25
CA LEU A 155 22.09 6.31 7.29
C LEU A 155 23.22 7.10 7.94
N LEU A 156 23.06 7.54 9.19
CA LEU A 156 24.11 8.26 9.91
C LEU A 156 25.29 7.34 10.26
N THR A 157 25.04 6.09 10.66
CA THR A 157 26.11 5.13 10.97
C THR A 157 26.86 4.65 9.73
N ASN A 158 26.23 4.73 8.54
CA ASN A 158 26.81 4.31 7.27
C ASN A 158 27.13 5.48 6.33
N ILE A 159 27.24 6.71 6.84
CA ILE A 159 27.32 7.92 6.01
C ILE A 159 28.46 7.91 4.98
N THR A 160 29.58 7.26 5.29
CA THR A 160 30.75 7.13 4.42
C THR A 160 30.51 6.19 3.24
N ALA A 161 29.61 5.20 3.37
CA ALA A 161 29.29 4.23 2.33
C ALA A 161 28.19 4.72 1.37
N ILE A 162 27.41 5.74 1.77
CA ILE A 162 26.30 6.27 0.98
C ILE A 162 26.72 6.73 -0.42
N PRO A 163 27.81 7.51 -0.61
CA PRO A 163 28.20 7.95 -1.95
C PRO A 163 28.50 6.79 -2.90
N ALA A 164 29.21 5.76 -2.42
CA ALA A 164 29.53 4.57 -3.20
C ALA A 164 28.28 3.75 -3.53
N MET A 165 27.36 3.58 -2.58
CA MET A 165 26.06 2.94 -2.82
C MET A 165 25.26 3.67 -3.91
N ILE A 166 25.14 4.99 -3.83
CA ILE A 166 24.41 5.79 -4.83
C ILE A 166 25.09 5.65 -6.20
N GLN A 167 26.43 5.73 -6.27
CA GLN A 167 27.16 5.52 -7.52
C GLN A 167 26.87 4.15 -8.12
N ASN A 168 26.83 3.10 -7.30
CA ASN A 168 26.49 1.74 -7.76
C ASN A 168 25.06 1.64 -8.29
N ILE A 169 24.08 2.32 -7.66
CA ILE A 169 22.69 2.37 -8.16
C ILE A 169 22.65 2.96 -9.58
N PHE A 170 23.30 4.11 -9.79
CA PHE A 170 23.33 4.75 -11.11
C PHE A 170 24.12 3.93 -12.14
N TYR A 171 25.25 3.35 -11.74
CA TYR A 171 26.05 2.50 -12.62
C TYR A 171 25.26 1.27 -13.07
N GLN A 172 24.59 0.56 -12.15
CA GLN A 172 23.77 -0.61 -12.52
C GLN A 172 22.52 -0.24 -13.32
N ALA A 173 21.94 0.95 -13.10
CA ALA A 173 20.75 1.39 -13.81
C ALA A 173 21.04 1.89 -15.25
N PHE A 174 22.17 2.58 -15.46
CA PHE A 174 22.45 3.31 -16.72
C PHE A 174 23.79 2.98 -17.39
N GLY A 175 24.75 2.37 -16.68
CA GLY A 175 26.14 2.23 -17.14
C GLY A 175 26.68 0.81 -17.28
N GLY A 176 26.03 -0.20 -16.69
CA GLY A 176 26.47 -1.60 -16.74
C GLY A 176 26.10 -2.33 -18.04
N GLU A 177 26.56 -3.58 -18.19
CA GLU A 177 26.17 -4.48 -19.30
C GLU A 177 24.64 -4.64 -19.44
N GLN A 178 23.89 -4.41 -18.36
CA GLN A 178 22.43 -4.41 -18.37
C GLN A 178 21.82 -3.34 -19.29
N PHE A 179 22.53 -2.24 -19.57
CA PHE A 179 22.02 -1.11 -20.37
C PHE A 179 21.98 -1.41 -21.88
N LEU A 180 22.86 -2.27 -22.39
CA LEU A 180 23.00 -2.55 -23.83
C LEU A 180 22.15 -3.74 -24.34
N GLY A 181 21.31 -4.34 -23.50
CA GLY A 181 20.51 -5.53 -23.86
C GLY A 181 19.12 -5.58 -23.22
N ALA A 182 18.55 -6.79 -23.13
CA ALA A 182 17.22 -7.04 -22.53
C ALA A 182 17.11 -6.67 -21.03
N GLY A 183 18.23 -6.44 -20.35
CA GLY A 183 18.30 -6.10 -18.92
C GLY A 183 17.67 -4.73 -18.59
N PHE A 184 17.86 -3.72 -19.43
CA PHE A 184 17.30 -2.38 -19.21
C PHE A 184 15.77 -2.42 -19.15
N GLY A 185 15.12 -3.14 -20.08
CA GLY A 185 13.68 -3.31 -20.10
C GLY A 185 13.15 -4.01 -18.84
N ILE A 186 13.87 -5.01 -18.33
CA ILE A 186 13.50 -5.71 -17.09
C ILE A 186 13.63 -4.79 -15.87
N VAL A 187 14.71 -4.02 -15.75
CA VAL A 187 14.92 -3.08 -14.65
C VAL A 187 13.84 -2.00 -14.65
N VAL A 188 13.53 -1.43 -15.82
CA VAL A 188 12.45 -0.44 -15.96
C VAL A 188 11.11 -1.07 -15.61
N MET A 189 10.78 -2.24 -16.17
CA MET A 189 9.51 -2.92 -15.91
C MET A 189 9.32 -3.22 -14.42
N GLN A 190 10.34 -3.77 -13.76
CA GLN A 190 10.29 -4.04 -12.32
C GLN A 190 10.20 -2.74 -11.51
N GLY A 191 10.95 -1.71 -11.90
CA GLY A 191 10.93 -0.41 -11.25
C GLY A 191 9.61 0.34 -11.40
N VAL A 192 8.89 0.16 -12.51
CA VAL A 192 7.54 0.66 -12.77
C VAL A 192 6.52 -0.13 -11.96
N ARG A 193 6.54 -1.46 -12.07
CA ARG A 193 5.63 -2.35 -11.34
C ARG A 193 5.70 -2.10 -9.83
N ARG A 194 6.90 -2.14 -9.24
CA ARG A 194 7.08 -1.88 -7.81
C ARG A 194 6.78 -0.43 -7.41
N GLY A 195 7.04 0.54 -8.30
CA GLY A 195 6.70 1.94 -8.06
C GLY A 195 5.21 2.17 -7.95
N LEU A 196 4.42 1.64 -8.90
CA LEU A 196 2.97 1.77 -8.92
C LEU A 196 2.30 1.12 -7.70
N PHE A 197 2.80 -0.03 -7.24
CA PHE A 197 2.27 -0.67 -6.02
C PHE A 197 2.62 0.06 -4.73
N SER A 198 3.64 0.91 -4.73
CA SER A 198 4.06 1.63 -3.54
C SER A 198 3.32 2.95 -3.38
N ASN A 199 3.41 3.81 -4.41
CA ASN A 199 2.87 5.16 -4.32
C ASN A 199 1.48 5.32 -4.94
N GLU A 200 0.98 4.30 -5.63
CA GLU A 200 -0.34 4.28 -6.28
C GLU A 200 -0.57 5.46 -7.25
N ALA A 201 0.51 6.08 -7.72
CA ALA A 201 0.43 7.24 -8.58
C ALA A 201 0.05 6.81 -10.01
N GLY A 202 -1.05 7.35 -10.55
CA GLY A 202 -1.52 6.96 -11.87
C GLY A 202 -2.59 5.87 -11.86
N SER A 203 -2.75 5.12 -10.75
CA SER A 203 -3.81 4.08 -10.65
C SER A 203 -5.17 4.67 -10.30
N GLY A 204 -5.20 5.79 -9.58
CA GLY A 204 -6.41 6.44 -9.08
C GLY A 204 -6.93 5.89 -7.76
N ASP A 205 -6.19 5.04 -7.04
CA ASP A 205 -6.62 4.45 -5.77
C ASP A 205 -6.77 5.51 -4.65
N SER A 206 -5.72 6.29 -4.45
CA SER A 206 -5.66 7.34 -3.44
C SER A 206 -6.74 8.40 -3.56
N ASN A 207 -7.38 8.53 -4.72
CA ASN A 207 -8.40 9.54 -4.95
C ASN A 207 -9.75 9.20 -4.27
N TYR A 208 -9.99 7.93 -3.91
CA TYR A 208 -11.08 7.57 -3.00
C TYR A 208 -10.91 8.23 -1.63
N ALA A 209 -9.67 8.29 -1.13
CA ALA A 209 -9.34 9.00 0.12
C ALA A 209 -9.48 10.52 -0.06
N ALA A 210 -8.95 11.05 -1.16
CA ALA A 210 -9.03 12.48 -1.45
C ALA A 210 -10.48 12.99 -1.59
N ALA A 211 -11.40 12.16 -2.10
CA ALA A 211 -12.79 12.58 -2.25
C ALA A 211 -13.50 12.85 -0.91
N VAL A 212 -13.13 12.14 0.16
CA VAL A 212 -13.85 12.19 1.45
C VAL A 212 -13.32 13.26 2.43
N VAL A 213 -12.22 13.93 2.10
CA VAL A 213 -11.62 14.94 2.98
C VAL A 213 -12.48 16.20 3.07
N ASP A 214 -12.54 16.83 4.25
CA ASP A 214 -13.29 18.08 4.44
C ASP A 214 -12.44 19.30 4.03
N ILE A 215 -12.13 19.38 2.73
CA ILE A 215 -11.36 20.46 2.11
C ILE A 215 -12.17 20.96 0.92
N GLU A 216 -12.38 22.28 0.83
CA GLU A 216 -13.07 22.90 -0.30
C GLU A 216 -12.13 23.22 -1.46
N GLU A 217 -10.85 23.50 -1.19
CA GLU A 217 -9.87 23.83 -2.23
C GLU A 217 -9.25 22.56 -2.87
N PRO A 218 -9.60 22.19 -4.11
CA PRO A 218 -9.18 20.92 -4.71
C PRO A 218 -7.65 20.84 -4.90
N ALA A 219 -7.03 21.95 -5.31
CA ALA A 219 -5.59 22.03 -5.50
C ALA A 219 -4.80 21.78 -4.20
N ARG A 220 -5.34 22.19 -3.04
CA ARG A 220 -4.69 21.91 -1.75
C ARG A 220 -4.60 20.42 -1.48
N GLN A 221 -5.69 19.69 -1.72
CA GLN A 221 -5.70 18.23 -1.58
C GLN A 221 -4.79 17.56 -2.62
N GLY A 222 -4.78 18.05 -3.86
CA GLY A 222 -3.84 17.59 -4.89
C GLY A 222 -2.38 17.71 -4.46
N MET A 223 -1.99 18.83 -3.85
CA MET A 223 -0.61 19.04 -3.36
C MET A 223 -0.24 18.08 -2.21
N VAL A 224 -1.17 17.82 -1.29
CA VAL A 224 -0.95 16.85 -0.20
C VAL A 224 -0.73 15.45 -0.78
N GLN A 225 -1.50 15.07 -1.79
CA GLN A 225 -1.35 13.78 -2.43
C GLN A 225 -0.02 13.65 -3.18
N ALA A 226 0.37 14.67 -3.97
CA ALA A 226 1.66 14.68 -4.66
C ALA A 226 2.84 14.58 -3.68
N LEU A 227 2.75 15.27 -2.52
CA LEU A 227 3.72 15.13 -1.45
C LEU A 227 3.76 13.70 -0.89
N GLY A 228 2.60 13.06 -0.73
CA GLY A 228 2.48 11.66 -0.33
C GLY A 228 3.29 10.73 -1.22
N VAL A 229 3.20 10.90 -2.56
CA VAL A 229 3.99 10.13 -3.54
C VAL A 229 5.49 10.31 -3.34
N PHE A 230 5.95 11.52 -3.07
CA PHE A 230 7.37 11.79 -2.79
C PHE A 230 7.83 11.17 -1.48
N VAL A 231 7.05 11.34 -0.40
CA VAL A 231 7.39 10.77 0.90
C VAL A 231 7.46 9.25 0.78
N ASP A 232 6.47 8.61 0.18
CA ASP A 232 6.45 7.16 -0.01
C ASP A 232 7.70 6.67 -0.77
N THR A 233 7.88 7.11 -2.02
CA THR A 233 8.89 6.48 -2.86
C THR A 233 10.28 7.07 -2.70
N LEU A 234 10.41 8.40 -2.60
CA LEU A 234 11.72 9.04 -2.53
C LEU A 234 12.33 8.94 -1.12
N VAL A 235 11.49 8.87 -0.08
CA VAL A 235 11.97 8.73 1.31
C VAL A 235 11.84 7.30 1.78
N ILE A 236 10.62 6.77 1.92
CA ILE A 236 10.37 5.48 2.58
C ILE A 236 10.95 4.31 1.77
N CYS A 237 10.65 4.19 0.47
CA CYS A 237 11.18 3.09 -0.35
C CYS A 237 12.68 3.20 -0.60
N SER A 238 13.20 4.40 -0.85
CA SER A 238 14.65 4.61 -0.97
C SER A 238 15.35 4.16 0.29
N ALA A 239 14.82 4.51 1.45
CA ALA A 239 15.37 4.10 2.73
C ALA A 239 15.39 2.57 2.88
N THR A 240 14.30 1.89 2.50
CA THR A 240 14.26 0.41 2.48
C THR A 240 15.38 -0.16 1.61
N ALA A 241 15.53 0.36 0.40
CA ALA A 241 16.58 -0.08 -0.52
C ALA A 241 17.98 0.21 0.04
N PHE A 242 18.20 1.37 0.65
CA PHE A 242 19.49 1.76 1.21
C PHE A 242 19.87 0.88 2.40
N ILE A 243 18.92 0.54 3.27
CA ILE A 243 19.13 -0.41 4.37
C ILE A 243 19.67 -1.74 3.82
N VAL A 244 19.04 -2.26 2.76
CA VAL A 244 19.45 -3.53 2.13
C VAL A 244 20.81 -3.41 1.44
N LEU A 245 21.06 -2.33 0.72
CA LEU A 245 22.31 -2.15 -0.05
C LEU A 245 23.53 -1.81 0.83
N LEU A 246 23.31 -1.24 2.02
CA LEU A 246 24.36 -0.95 3.00
C LEU A 246 24.64 -2.14 3.93
N ALA A 247 23.81 -3.18 3.91
CA ALA A 247 23.96 -4.32 4.80
C ALA A 247 25.24 -5.13 4.49
N ASP A 248 25.82 -5.73 5.53
CA ASP A 248 26.99 -6.61 5.37
C ASP A 248 26.62 -7.85 4.53
N PRO A 249 27.24 -8.05 3.34
CA PRO A 249 26.96 -9.20 2.50
C PRO A 249 27.19 -10.55 3.19
N LYS A 250 28.07 -10.61 4.20
CA LYS A 250 28.33 -11.84 4.97
C LYS A 250 27.17 -12.25 5.87
N ILE A 251 26.38 -11.28 6.33
CA ILE A 251 25.21 -11.52 7.19
C ILE A 251 23.99 -11.83 6.33
N VAL A 252 23.83 -11.10 5.21
CA VAL A 252 22.68 -11.24 4.32
C VAL A 252 22.75 -12.52 3.48
N GLY A 253 23.93 -12.92 3.02
CA GLY A 253 24.11 -14.10 2.19
C GLY A 253 23.26 -14.07 0.91
N ASN A 254 22.55 -15.17 0.65
CA ASN A 254 21.65 -15.33 -0.51
C ASN A 254 20.16 -15.19 -0.13
N ALA A 255 19.86 -14.59 1.02
CA ALA A 255 18.48 -14.41 1.46
C ALA A 255 17.68 -13.55 0.47
N SER A 256 16.37 -13.76 0.44
CA SER A 256 15.45 -13.02 -0.41
C SER A 256 14.18 -12.61 0.34
N GLY A 257 13.40 -11.70 -0.24
CA GLY A 257 12.11 -11.30 0.31
C GLY A 257 12.18 -10.74 1.74
N MET A 258 11.32 -11.25 2.63
CA MET A 258 11.23 -10.80 4.03
C MET A 258 12.51 -11.13 4.83
N GLU A 259 13.08 -12.30 4.61
CA GLU A 259 14.30 -12.75 5.28
C GLU A 259 15.48 -11.83 4.96
N LEU A 260 15.65 -11.46 3.69
CA LEU A 260 16.66 -10.48 3.25
C LEU A 260 16.54 -9.17 4.03
N PHE A 261 15.33 -8.63 4.15
CA PHE A 261 15.12 -7.36 4.84
C PHE A 261 15.42 -7.48 6.34
N GLN A 262 15.02 -8.58 6.97
CA GLN A 262 15.31 -8.82 8.39
C GLN A 262 16.81 -8.98 8.66
N LEU A 263 17.52 -9.74 7.83
CA LEU A 263 18.97 -9.90 7.93
C LEU A 263 19.70 -8.58 7.66
N ALA A 264 19.23 -7.79 6.69
CA ALA A 264 19.77 -6.46 6.42
C ALA A 264 19.67 -5.55 7.65
N ILE A 265 18.50 -5.47 8.27
CA ILE A 265 18.31 -4.68 9.51
C ILE A 265 19.17 -5.26 10.64
N GLN A 266 19.21 -6.58 10.80
CA GLN A 266 20.05 -7.24 11.79
C GLN A 266 21.54 -6.93 11.61
N SER A 267 22.00 -6.74 10.37
CA SER A 267 23.39 -6.35 10.10
C SER A 267 23.73 -4.97 10.64
N HIS A 268 22.74 -4.06 10.71
CA HIS A 268 22.94 -2.68 11.17
C HIS A 268 22.71 -2.49 12.67
N ILE A 269 21.70 -3.14 13.25
CA ILE A 269 21.30 -2.93 14.65
C ILE A 269 21.38 -4.19 15.52
N GLY A 270 21.98 -5.26 14.99
CA GLY A 270 22.18 -6.51 15.71
C GLY A 270 20.88 -7.29 15.93
N LYS A 271 20.87 -8.15 16.96
CA LYS A 271 19.81 -9.14 17.21
C LYS A 271 18.41 -8.54 17.43
N ILE A 272 18.31 -7.27 17.82
CA ILE A 272 17.02 -6.58 17.97
C ILE A 272 16.37 -6.24 16.62
N GLY A 273 17.14 -6.35 15.52
CA GLY A 273 16.72 -5.99 14.18
C GLY A 273 15.52 -6.78 13.66
N ALA A 274 15.61 -8.11 13.69
CA ALA A 274 14.53 -8.94 13.18
C ALA A 274 13.22 -8.76 13.99
N PRO A 275 13.22 -8.76 15.34
CA PRO A 275 12.03 -8.42 16.14
C PRO A 275 11.46 -7.02 15.84
N PHE A 276 12.31 -6.02 15.60
CA PHE A 276 11.87 -4.68 15.22
C PHE A 276 11.12 -4.70 13.88
N VAL A 277 11.63 -5.46 12.90
CA VAL A 277 10.96 -5.63 11.60
C VAL A 277 9.57 -6.26 11.76
N VAL A 278 9.40 -7.22 12.67
CA VAL A 278 8.07 -7.81 12.94
C VAL A 278 7.06 -6.74 13.37
N ILE A 279 7.45 -5.88 14.32
CA ILE A 279 6.58 -4.83 14.84
C ILE A 279 6.22 -3.85 13.73
N ILE A 280 7.21 -3.40 12.95
CA ILE A 280 6.96 -2.38 11.95
C ILE A 280 6.21 -2.92 10.73
N MET A 281 6.48 -4.17 10.35
CA MET A 281 5.78 -4.85 9.26
C MET A 281 4.32 -5.05 9.59
N PHE A 282 3.99 -5.36 10.86
CA PHE A 282 2.60 -5.38 11.32
C PHE A 282 1.91 -4.05 11.03
N PHE A 283 2.48 -2.90 11.46
CA PHE A 283 1.82 -1.61 11.24
C PHE A 283 1.74 -1.23 9.75
N PHE A 284 2.80 -1.44 8.97
CA PHE A 284 2.80 -1.16 7.54
C PHE A 284 1.70 -1.96 6.85
N ALA A 285 1.74 -3.29 6.96
CA ALA A 285 0.81 -4.16 6.27
C ALA A 285 -0.63 -4.02 6.77
N PHE A 286 -0.82 -3.87 8.08
CA PHE A 286 -2.15 -3.66 8.64
C PHE A 286 -2.75 -2.32 8.19
N SER A 287 -1.95 -1.25 8.14
CA SER A 287 -2.43 0.03 7.61
C SER A 287 -2.86 -0.09 6.14
N THR A 288 -2.12 -0.83 5.31
CA THR A 288 -2.50 -1.06 3.91
C THR A 288 -3.78 -1.86 3.80
N ILE A 289 -3.95 -2.95 4.58
CA ILE A 289 -5.21 -3.74 4.61
C ILE A 289 -6.41 -2.82 4.90
N LEU A 290 -6.26 -1.94 5.90
CA LEU A 290 -7.30 -0.98 6.27
C LEU A 290 -7.58 0.03 5.15
N ALA A 291 -6.54 0.62 4.55
CA ALA A 291 -6.68 1.61 3.48
C ALA A 291 -7.40 1.04 2.25
N VAL A 292 -6.97 -0.10 1.73
CA VAL A 292 -7.60 -0.71 0.54
C VAL A 292 -9.01 -1.21 0.81
N THR A 293 -9.31 -1.63 2.06
CA THR A 293 -10.67 -1.94 2.48
C THR A 293 -11.55 -0.69 2.40
N PHE A 294 -11.04 0.46 2.86
CA PHE A 294 -11.75 1.72 2.77
C PHE A 294 -12.01 2.13 1.31
N TYR A 295 -11.01 2.00 0.43
CA TYR A 295 -11.17 2.27 -1.00
C TYR A 295 -12.19 1.34 -1.66
N GLY A 296 -12.15 0.05 -1.32
CA GLY A 296 -13.09 -0.94 -1.82
C GLY A 296 -14.54 -0.67 -1.40
N LYS A 297 -14.79 -0.12 -0.21
CA LYS A 297 -16.14 0.33 0.19
C LYS A 297 -16.69 1.40 -0.75
N SER A 298 -15.84 2.35 -1.16
CA SER A 298 -16.21 3.39 -2.12
C SER A 298 -16.45 2.77 -3.51
N ALA A 299 -15.59 1.86 -3.97
CA ALA A 299 -15.77 1.16 -5.23
C ALA A 299 -17.09 0.36 -5.27
N ILE A 300 -17.41 -0.40 -4.21
CA ILE A 300 -18.66 -1.15 -4.10
C ILE A 300 -19.86 -0.20 -4.12
N TYR A 301 -19.81 0.91 -3.36
CA TYR A 301 -20.88 1.89 -3.33
C TYR A 301 -21.19 2.48 -4.72
N PHE A 302 -20.16 2.68 -5.55
CA PHE A 302 -20.36 3.13 -6.93
C PHE A 302 -21.17 2.13 -7.78
N ILE A 303 -20.89 0.83 -7.62
CA ILE A 303 -21.60 -0.25 -8.31
C ILE A 303 -23.02 -0.39 -7.77
N HIS A 304 -23.15 -0.39 -6.44
CA HIS A 304 -24.41 -0.64 -5.75
C HIS A 304 -24.44 0.02 -4.37
N SER A 305 -25.45 0.86 -4.12
CA SER A 305 -25.56 1.66 -2.89
C SER A 305 -26.10 0.89 -1.67
N HIS A 306 -26.54 -0.37 -1.82
CA HIS A 306 -27.08 -1.13 -0.69
C HIS A 306 -25.98 -1.53 0.31
N SER A 307 -26.21 -1.21 1.58
CA SER A 307 -25.27 -1.48 2.69
C SER A 307 -24.85 -2.95 2.82
N LYS A 308 -25.73 -3.89 2.45
CA LYS A 308 -25.44 -5.33 2.47
C LYS A 308 -24.28 -5.73 1.55
N MET A 309 -24.10 -5.05 0.42
CA MET A 309 -22.98 -5.32 -0.50
C MET A 309 -21.64 -4.93 0.10
N ASN A 310 -21.60 -3.82 0.84
CA ASN A 310 -20.40 -3.42 1.58
C ASN A 310 -20.05 -4.44 2.68
N VAL A 311 -21.04 -4.93 3.41
CA VAL A 311 -20.82 -5.98 4.43
C VAL A 311 -20.30 -7.26 3.77
N LEU A 312 -20.86 -7.67 2.64
CA LEU A 312 -20.39 -8.84 1.90
C LEU A 312 -18.93 -8.69 1.45
N TYR A 313 -18.57 -7.53 0.89
CA TYR A 313 -17.18 -7.22 0.52
C TYR A 313 -16.25 -7.28 1.73
N GLN A 314 -16.64 -6.69 2.86
CA GLN A 314 -15.88 -6.73 4.09
C GLN A 314 -15.68 -8.16 4.62
N LEU A 315 -16.68 -9.03 4.52
CA LEU A 315 -16.53 -10.45 4.87
C LEU A 315 -15.51 -11.15 3.95
N PHE A 316 -15.55 -10.87 2.63
CA PHE A 316 -14.54 -11.39 1.70
C PHE A 316 -13.13 -10.89 2.03
N ILE A 317 -12.97 -9.64 2.46
CA ILE A 317 -11.69 -9.10 2.93
C ILE A 317 -11.17 -9.90 4.12
N ILE A 318 -12.00 -10.19 5.13
CA ILE A 318 -11.58 -10.99 6.29
C ILE A 318 -11.15 -12.40 5.89
N VAL A 319 -11.86 -13.02 4.92
CA VAL A 319 -11.46 -14.32 4.35
C VAL A 319 -10.11 -14.21 3.64
N MET A 320 -9.87 -13.17 2.84
CA MET A 320 -8.59 -12.98 2.15
C MET A 320 -7.44 -12.70 3.13
N VAL A 321 -7.69 -11.98 4.23
CA VAL A 321 -6.71 -11.83 5.32
C VAL A 321 -6.35 -13.20 5.89
N TYR A 322 -7.34 -14.03 6.20
CA TYR A 322 -7.10 -15.37 6.76
C TYR A 322 -6.31 -16.26 5.79
N VAL A 323 -6.78 -16.36 4.54
CA VAL A 323 -6.13 -17.19 3.51
C VAL A 323 -4.70 -16.71 3.23
N GLY A 324 -4.48 -15.39 3.15
CA GLY A 324 -3.15 -14.81 2.95
C GLY A 324 -2.21 -15.04 4.10
N GLY A 325 -2.72 -14.98 5.33
CA GLY A 325 -1.95 -15.26 6.53
C GLY A 325 -1.40 -16.69 6.56
N ILE A 326 -2.11 -17.65 5.97
CA ILE A 326 -1.66 -19.06 5.91
C ILE A 326 -0.68 -19.29 4.77
N LYS A 327 -0.99 -18.78 3.57
CA LYS A 327 -0.22 -19.08 2.37
C LYS A 327 -0.25 -17.93 1.35
N GLN A 328 0.92 -17.67 0.78
CA GLN A 328 1.06 -16.80 -0.39
C GLN A 328 0.48 -17.48 -1.63
N ASN A 329 -0.39 -16.77 -2.36
CA ASN A 329 -0.96 -17.26 -3.61
C ASN A 329 -0.50 -16.38 -4.79
N LEU A 330 0.41 -16.92 -5.61
CA LEU A 330 0.94 -16.24 -6.79
C LEU A 330 -0.13 -15.87 -7.81
N PHE A 331 -1.18 -16.69 -7.94
CA PHE A 331 -2.29 -16.39 -8.83
C PHE A 331 -3.04 -15.14 -8.37
N VAL A 332 -3.30 -15.02 -7.07
CA VAL A 332 -3.99 -13.85 -6.52
C VAL A 332 -3.10 -12.60 -6.61
N TRP A 333 -1.79 -12.74 -6.45
CA TRP A 333 -0.87 -11.62 -6.69
C TRP A 333 -0.91 -11.15 -8.15
N SER A 334 -0.89 -12.09 -9.09
CA SER A 334 -1.03 -11.80 -10.54
C SER A 334 -2.37 -11.16 -10.87
N LEU A 335 -3.43 -11.56 -10.17
CA LEU A 335 -4.76 -10.98 -10.31
C LEU A 335 -4.80 -9.54 -9.75
N ALA A 336 -4.05 -9.26 -8.67
CA ALA A 336 -3.88 -7.92 -8.15
C ALA A 336 -3.16 -7.01 -9.16
N ASP A 337 -2.05 -7.48 -9.74
CA ASP A 337 -1.33 -6.77 -10.81
C ASP A 337 -2.25 -6.49 -12.01
N PHE A 338 -3.08 -7.45 -12.38
CA PHE A 338 -4.02 -7.31 -13.49
C PHE A 338 -5.08 -6.24 -13.19
N GLY A 339 -5.67 -6.26 -11.99
CA GLY A 339 -6.61 -5.23 -11.53
C GLY A 339 -5.98 -3.84 -11.55
N LEU A 340 -4.79 -3.70 -10.94
CA LEU A 340 -4.03 -2.45 -10.92
C LEU A 340 -3.72 -1.94 -12.34
N GLY A 341 -3.35 -2.83 -13.26
CA GLY A 341 -3.08 -2.49 -14.65
C GLY A 341 -4.31 -1.92 -15.35
N ILE A 342 -5.48 -2.55 -15.23
CA ILE A 342 -6.74 -2.06 -15.80
C ILE A 342 -7.07 -0.67 -15.23
N MET A 343 -6.99 -0.52 -13.92
CA MET A 343 -7.28 0.75 -13.24
C MET A 343 -6.36 1.85 -13.73
N THR A 344 -5.06 1.58 -13.80
CA THR A 344 -4.05 2.54 -14.26
C THR A 344 -4.33 2.96 -15.69
N VAL A 345 -4.61 2.03 -16.61
CA VAL A 345 -4.92 2.38 -18.00
C VAL A 345 -6.16 3.26 -18.09
N ILE A 346 -7.25 2.87 -17.43
CA ILE A 346 -8.50 3.65 -17.43
C ILE A 346 -8.28 5.04 -16.83
N ASN A 347 -7.57 5.11 -15.71
CA ASN A 347 -7.33 6.35 -14.98
C ASN A 347 -6.43 7.30 -15.78
N ILE A 348 -5.35 6.82 -16.38
CA ILE A 348 -4.49 7.63 -17.26
C ILE A 348 -5.26 8.19 -18.46
N ILE A 349 -6.09 7.35 -19.12
CA ILE A 349 -6.95 7.79 -20.23
C ILE A 349 -7.94 8.87 -19.77
N MET A 350 -8.41 8.78 -18.53
CA MET A 350 -9.31 9.77 -17.94
C MET A 350 -8.58 11.08 -17.59
N ILE A 351 -7.46 11.05 -16.89
CA ILE A 351 -6.84 12.29 -16.38
C ILE A 351 -6.22 13.17 -17.47
N VAL A 352 -5.73 12.59 -18.58
CA VAL A 352 -5.10 13.37 -19.66
C VAL A 352 -6.03 14.43 -20.26
N PRO A 353 -7.26 14.12 -20.71
CA PRO A 353 -8.20 15.13 -21.20
C PRO A 353 -8.73 16.07 -20.11
N PHE A 354 -8.83 15.60 -18.85
CA PHE A 354 -9.34 16.40 -17.72
C PHE A 354 -8.25 17.06 -16.87
N ALA A 355 -7.01 17.12 -17.34
CA ALA A 355 -5.93 17.80 -16.65
C ALA A 355 -6.16 19.32 -16.56
N LYS A 356 -6.79 19.91 -17.60
CA LYS A 356 -6.97 21.36 -17.71
C LYS A 356 -7.74 21.98 -16.52
N PRO A 357 -8.92 21.47 -16.10
CA PRO A 357 -9.60 21.94 -14.89
C PRO A 357 -8.72 21.91 -13.64
N ALA A 358 -7.98 20.83 -13.40
CA ALA A 358 -7.09 20.71 -12.25
C ALA A 358 -5.92 21.73 -12.29
N LEU A 359 -5.38 21.99 -13.49
CA LEU A 359 -4.34 23.00 -13.68
C LEU A 359 -4.87 24.43 -13.51
N GLU A 360 -6.12 24.68 -13.87
CA GLU A 360 -6.79 25.97 -13.62
C GLU A 360 -7.00 26.20 -12.13
N GLU A 361 -7.45 25.18 -11.39
CA GLU A 361 -7.53 25.20 -9.92
C GLU A 361 -6.16 25.46 -9.27
N LEU A 362 -5.10 24.81 -9.77
CA LEU A 362 -3.74 25.07 -9.29
C LEU A 362 -3.34 26.54 -9.47
N LYS A 363 -3.55 27.10 -10.67
CA LYS A 363 -3.23 28.51 -10.95
C LYS A 363 -4.02 29.46 -10.06
N GLN A 364 -5.28 29.14 -9.76
CA GLN A 364 -6.09 29.94 -8.83
C GLN A 364 -5.54 29.85 -7.41
N TYR A 365 -5.21 28.64 -6.95
CA TYR A 365 -4.64 28.39 -5.63
C TYR A 365 -3.30 29.12 -5.43
N GLU A 366 -2.41 29.11 -6.43
CA GLU A 366 -1.16 29.86 -6.41
C GLU A 366 -1.36 31.37 -6.29
N LYS A 367 -2.38 31.93 -6.97
CA LYS A 367 -2.74 33.35 -6.83
C LYS A 367 -3.22 33.67 -5.41
N ILE A 368 -4.00 32.78 -4.79
CA ILE A 368 -4.45 32.93 -3.40
C ILE A 368 -3.23 32.92 -2.45
N LEU A 369 -2.31 31.98 -2.62
CA LEU A 369 -1.10 31.90 -1.79
C LEU A 369 -0.21 33.14 -1.94
N LYS A 370 -0.05 33.67 -3.15
CA LYS A 370 0.72 34.90 -3.41
C LYS A 370 0.09 36.15 -2.79
N ARG A 371 -1.25 36.18 -2.63
CA ARG A 371 -1.97 37.29 -1.97
C ARG A 371 -1.95 37.21 -0.44
N LYS A 372 -1.67 36.05 0.14
CA LYS A 372 -1.56 35.82 1.58
C LYS A 372 -0.15 36.04 2.13
N LYS A 373 0.86 36.07 1.26
CA LYS A 373 2.22 36.54 1.58
C LYS A 373 2.26 38.05 1.46
#